data_AF-A0A3B1B0K6-F1
#
_entry.id   AF-A0A3B1B0K6-F1
#
_cell.length_a   1.000
_cell.length_b   1.000
_cell.length_c   1.000
_cell.angle_alpha   90.00
_cell.angle_beta   90.00
_cell.angle_gamma   90.00
#
_symmetry.space_group_name_H-M   'P 1'
#
loop_
_entity.id
_entity.type
_entity.pdbx_description
1 polymer ?
#
loop_
_entity_poly.entity_id
_entity_poly.type
_entity_poly.pdbx_seq_one_letter_code
_entity_poly.pdbx_strand_id
1 'polypeptide(L)'
;MFAKTINYPTTKPLIMKFSRSDIYSKTHALPALRFEDQQLTSFSGLVVFQKLFECLALKERLRKCFRHQRITPIYGHASIVLLLVIHLLLGYRELRHLRYYENDPLVLRLLGLNRLPDVATISRQLARMDNQSVENLQQLQHALVLDRLKLLSLKRITIDFDGSV
;
A
#
# COMPACT_ATOMS: atom_id res chain seq x y z
N MET A 1 -40.35 27.31 -42.21
CA MET A 1 -40.07 25.90 -41.83
C MET A 1 -38.56 25.75 -41.75
N PHE A 2 -37.97 25.96 -40.57
CA PHE A 2 -36.52 25.80 -40.35
C PHE A 2 -36.35 24.89 -39.14
N ALA A 3 -35.73 23.73 -39.36
CA ALA A 3 -35.48 22.73 -38.33
C ALA A 3 -34.40 23.25 -37.36
N LYS A 4 -34.70 23.25 -36.06
CA LYS A 4 -33.71 23.46 -35.01
C LYS A 4 -32.96 22.15 -34.77
N THR A 5 -31.68 22.12 -35.11
CA THR A 5 -30.77 21.04 -34.73
C THR A 5 -30.51 21.13 -33.22
N ILE A 6 -30.98 20.14 -32.46
CA ILE A 6 -30.71 20.00 -31.03
C ILE A 6 -29.33 19.34 -30.89
N ASN A 7 -28.33 20.13 -30.45
CA ASN A 7 -27.02 19.60 -30.07
C ASN A 7 -27.10 19.05 -28.65
N TYR A 8 -26.98 17.74 -28.50
CA TYR A 8 -26.77 17.10 -27.20
C TYR A 8 -25.30 17.29 -26.80
N PRO A 9 -24.99 17.84 -25.60
CA PRO A 9 -23.62 17.87 -25.12
C PRO A 9 -23.16 16.45 -24.83
N THR A 10 -22.16 15.98 -25.56
CA THR A 10 -21.42 14.74 -25.28
C THR A 10 -20.57 14.92 -24.03
N THR A 11 -21.16 14.83 -22.85
CA THR A 11 -20.43 14.67 -21.59
C THR A 11 -19.85 13.26 -21.51
N LYS A 12 -18.72 13.02 -22.21
CA LYS A 12 -17.73 12.09 -21.67
C LYS A 12 -17.31 12.68 -20.32
N PRO A 13 -17.46 11.98 -19.18
CA PRO A 13 -16.93 12.49 -17.93
C PRO A 13 -15.43 12.67 -18.12
N LEU A 14 -14.96 13.91 -17.98
CA LEU A 14 -13.52 14.18 -17.89
C LEU A 14 -13.03 13.34 -16.72
N ILE A 15 -12.19 12.33 -17.00
CA ILE A 15 -11.49 11.57 -15.96
C ILE A 15 -10.51 12.56 -15.31
N MET A 16 -11.03 13.33 -14.37
CA MET A 16 -10.27 14.33 -13.64
C MET A 16 -9.33 13.59 -12.69
N LYS A 17 -8.02 13.82 -12.85
CA LYS A 17 -7.01 13.24 -11.96
C LYS A 17 -7.33 13.69 -10.53
N PHE A 18 -7.58 12.73 -9.64
CA PHE A 18 -7.84 12.99 -8.23
C PHE A 18 -6.68 13.74 -7.57
N SER A 19 -7.01 14.65 -6.66
CA SER A 19 -6.01 15.42 -5.92
C SER A 19 -5.35 14.57 -4.84
N ARG A 20 -4.19 14.99 -4.32
CA ARG A 20 -3.50 14.26 -3.24
C ARG A 20 -4.33 14.18 -1.95
N SER A 21 -5.11 15.21 -1.65
CA SER A 21 -6.04 15.21 -0.49
C SER A 21 -7.15 14.19 -0.63
N ASP A 22 -7.59 13.89 -1.85
CA ASP A 22 -8.61 12.87 -2.10
C ASP A 22 -8.05 11.45 -1.90
N ILE A 23 -6.73 11.30 -1.92
CA ILE A 23 -6.05 10.00 -1.88
C ILE A 23 -5.49 9.70 -0.48
N TYR A 24 -5.00 10.70 0.25
CA TYR A 24 -4.34 10.49 1.54
C TYR A 24 -5.20 10.90 2.74
N SER A 25 -5.08 10.14 3.84
CA SER A 25 -5.66 10.48 5.14
C SER A 25 -4.59 10.58 6.23
N LYS A 26 -4.72 11.55 7.14
CA LYS A 26 -3.88 11.68 8.36
C LYS A 26 -4.54 10.88 9.49
N THR A 27 -4.16 9.62 9.68
CA THR A 27 -4.67 8.79 10.77
C THR A 27 -3.84 8.98 12.04
N HIS A 28 -4.35 9.77 12.99
CA HIS A 28 -3.70 10.04 14.29
C HIS A 28 -4.52 9.63 15.52
N ALA A 29 -5.71 9.05 15.35
CA ALA A 29 -6.55 8.66 16.48
C ALA A 29 -6.74 7.15 16.53
N LEU A 30 -6.44 6.55 17.69
CA LEU A 30 -6.99 5.26 18.07
C LEU A 30 -8.51 5.42 18.21
N PRO A 31 -9.34 4.58 17.55
CA PRO A 31 -10.79 4.75 17.60
C PRO A 31 -11.31 4.55 19.02
N ALA A 32 -12.31 5.34 19.42
CA ALA A 32 -13.15 5.01 20.56
C ALA A 32 -13.86 3.67 20.26
N LEU A 33 -13.73 2.71 21.18
CA LEU A 33 -14.37 1.40 21.08
C LEU A 33 -15.90 1.58 21.07
N ARG A 34 -16.53 1.30 19.93
CA ARG A 34 -17.98 1.23 19.77
C ARG A 34 -18.35 -0.17 19.33
N PHE A 35 -19.29 -0.79 20.03
CA PHE A 35 -19.87 -2.07 19.65
C PHE A 35 -21.00 -1.78 18.65
N GLU A 36 -20.68 -1.82 17.36
CA GLU A 36 -21.65 -1.84 16.26
C GLU A 36 -21.80 -3.29 15.75
N ASP A 37 -22.93 -3.63 15.11
CA ASP A 37 -23.10 -4.89 14.37
C ASP A 37 -21.97 -5.03 13.36
N GLN A 38 -20.95 -5.80 13.71
CA GLN A 38 -19.75 -5.91 12.91
C GLN A 38 -20.06 -6.69 11.62
N GLN A 39 -20.27 -5.96 10.53
CA GLN A 39 -20.04 -6.44 9.18
C GLN A 39 -18.53 -6.69 9.03
N LEU A 40 -18.04 -7.79 9.61
CA LEU A 40 -16.66 -8.24 9.46
C LEU A 40 -16.40 -8.41 7.97
N THR A 41 -15.50 -7.59 7.42
CA THR A 41 -15.07 -7.79 6.04
C THR A 41 -14.36 -9.13 5.94
N SER A 42 -14.36 -9.75 4.76
CA SER A 42 -13.62 -11.00 4.51
C SER A 42 -12.11 -10.87 4.78
N PHE A 43 -11.62 -9.65 4.99
CA PHE A 43 -10.24 -9.30 5.27
C PHE A 43 -9.99 -8.88 6.73
N SER A 44 -10.92 -9.16 7.65
CA SER A 44 -10.80 -8.81 9.08
C SER A 44 -9.52 -9.30 9.76
N GLY A 45 -8.90 -10.38 9.27
CA GLY A 45 -7.58 -10.86 9.72
C GLY A 45 -6.45 -9.82 9.57
N LEU A 46 -6.62 -8.80 8.73
CA LEU A 46 -5.67 -7.69 8.58
C LEU A 46 -5.47 -6.87 9.86
N VAL A 47 -6.39 -6.95 10.84
CA VAL A 47 -6.22 -6.27 12.13
C VAL A 47 -4.96 -6.74 12.87
N VAL A 48 -4.60 -8.04 12.77
CA VAL A 48 -3.35 -8.56 13.36
C VAL A 48 -2.13 -7.94 12.69
N PHE A 49 -2.17 -7.81 11.37
CA PHE A 49 -1.10 -7.19 10.59
C PHE A 49 -0.99 -5.69 10.83
N GLN A 50 -2.10 -5.00 11.12
CA GLN A 50 -2.07 -3.60 11.54
C GLN A 50 -1.18 -3.44 12.77
N LYS A 51 -1.38 -4.27 13.81
CA LYS A 51 -0.57 -4.21 15.02
C LYS A 51 0.90 -4.56 14.74
N LEU A 52 1.14 -5.56 13.89
CA LEU A 52 2.50 -5.91 13.47
C LEU A 52 3.20 -4.73 12.77
N PHE A 53 2.51 -4.06 11.84
CA PHE A 53 3.09 -2.93 11.10
C PHE A 53 3.39 -1.73 12.00
N GLU A 54 2.58 -1.51 13.04
CA GLU A 54 2.87 -0.54 14.09
C GLU A 54 4.11 -0.91 14.89
N CYS A 55 4.21 -2.15 15.38
CA CYS A 55 5.36 -2.64 16.14
C CYS A 55 6.67 -2.57 15.33
N LEU A 56 6.61 -2.81 14.02
CA LEU A 56 7.75 -2.73 13.12
C LEU A 56 8.06 -1.30 12.65
N ALA A 57 7.20 -0.33 12.96
CA ALA A 57 7.19 1.01 12.37
C ALA A 57 7.26 0.97 10.82
N LEU A 58 6.62 -0.04 10.21
CA LEU A 58 6.87 -0.43 8.81
C LEU A 58 6.58 0.71 7.84
N LYS A 59 5.45 1.41 8.02
CA LYS A 59 5.07 2.55 7.16
C LYS A 59 6.13 3.65 7.17
N GLU A 60 6.66 3.98 8.35
CA GLU A 60 7.67 5.03 8.48
C GLU A 60 9.00 4.60 7.87
N ARG A 61 9.43 3.36 8.14
CA ARG A 61 10.65 2.78 7.57
C ARG A 61 10.59 2.70 6.04
N LEU A 62 9.46 2.27 5.48
CA LEU A 62 9.24 2.30 4.03
C LEU A 62 9.32 3.72 3.47
N ARG A 63 8.73 4.72 4.12
CA ARG A 63 8.87 6.13 3.68
C ARG A 63 10.33 6.58 3.69
N LYS A 64 11.14 6.16 4.67
CA LYS A 64 12.58 6.48 4.73
C LYS A 64 13.33 5.93 3.51
N CYS A 65 12.98 4.75 3.01
CA CYS A 65 13.61 4.15 1.84
C CYS A 65 13.48 4.98 0.55
N PHE A 66 12.51 5.90 0.46
CA PHE A 66 12.26 6.72 -0.73
C PHE A 66 12.51 8.21 -0.50
N ARG A 67 13.12 8.61 0.62
CA ARG A 67 13.39 10.03 0.92
C ARG A 67 14.34 10.69 -0.08
N HIS A 68 15.19 9.91 -0.74
CA HIS A 68 16.13 10.40 -1.75
C HIS A 68 15.41 10.85 -3.03
N GLN A 69 14.19 10.39 -3.26
CA GLN A 69 13.44 10.75 -4.46
C GLN A 69 12.85 12.15 -4.35
N ARG A 70 13.24 13.02 -5.28
CA ARG A 70 12.83 14.43 -5.31
C ARG A 70 11.39 14.65 -5.80
N ILE A 71 10.85 13.71 -6.58
CA ILE A 71 9.50 13.79 -7.13
C ILE A 71 8.58 12.88 -6.32
N THR A 72 7.54 13.47 -5.74
CA THR A 72 6.49 12.70 -5.07
C THR A 72 5.36 12.41 -6.06
N PRO A 73 5.18 11.16 -6.50
CA PRO A 73 3.99 10.80 -7.28
C PRO A 73 2.71 10.96 -6.45
N ILE A 74 1.56 10.92 -7.14
CA ILE A 74 0.25 10.94 -6.49
C ILE A 74 0.12 9.75 -5.51
N TYR A 75 0.61 8.58 -5.91
CA TYR A 75 0.78 7.43 -5.03
C TYR A 75 2.27 7.23 -4.76
N GLY A 76 2.72 7.67 -3.57
CA GLY A 76 4.08 7.50 -3.08
C GLY A 76 4.56 6.05 -3.16
N HIS A 77 5.83 5.86 -3.49
CA HIS A 77 6.45 4.53 -3.63
C HIS A 77 6.30 3.66 -2.37
N ALA A 78 6.41 4.26 -1.18
CA ALA A 78 6.16 3.55 0.09
C ALA A 78 4.74 2.97 0.17
N SER A 79 3.73 3.70 -0.30
CA SER A 79 2.34 3.24 -0.33
C SER A 79 2.15 2.13 -1.37
N ILE A 80 2.84 2.21 -2.52
CA ILE A 80 2.81 1.16 -3.55
C ILE A 80 3.43 -0.14 -3.03
N VAL A 81 4.61 -0.07 -2.40
CA VAL A 81 5.25 -1.25 -1.80
C VAL A 81 4.38 -1.84 -0.70
N LEU A 82 3.81 -1.00 0.17
CA LEU A 82 2.89 -1.47 1.22
C LEU A 82 1.64 -2.13 0.63
N LEU A 83 1.10 -1.60 -0.48
CA LEU A 83 0.00 -2.21 -1.22
C LEU A 83 0.37 -3.59 -1.74
N LEU A 84 1.57 -3.78 -2.28
CA LEU A 84 2.04 -5.10 -2.71
C LEU A 84 2.20 -6.07 -1.54
N VAL A 85 2.71 -5.62 -0.40
CA VAL A 85 2.80 -6.45 0.81
C VAL A 85 1.40 -6.91 1.25
N ILE A 86 0.44 -6.00 1.33
CA ILE A 86 -0.95 -6.35 1.69
C ILE A 86 -1.57 -7.27 0.65
N HIS A 87 -1.35 -7.01 -0.64
CA HIS A 87 -1.84 -7.85 -1.74
C HIS A 87 -1.39 -9.31 -1.57
N LEU A 88 -0.12 -9.52 -1.23
CA LEU A 88 0.44 -10.84 -0.96
C LEU A 88 -0.11 -11.45 0.34
N LEU A 89 -0.27 -10.66 1.40
CA LEU A 89 -0.87 -11.12 2.67
C LEU A 89 -2.32 -11.57 2.51
N LEU A 90 -3.05 -10.95 1.58
CA LEU A 90 -4.41 -11.35 1.21
C LEU A 90 -4.45 -12.63 0.35
N GLY A 91 -3.28 -13.16 -0.06
CA GLY A 91 -3.17 -14.37 -0.86
C GLY A 91 -3.30 -14.15 -2.36
N TYR A 92 -3.37 -12.90 -2.84
CA TYR A 92 -3.45 -12.61 -4.26
C TYR A 92 -2.06 -12.61 -4.91
N ARG A 93 -1.99 -13.13 -6.14
CA ARG A 93 -0.73 -13.24 -6.92
C ARG A 93 -0.68 -12.32 -8.14
N GLU A 94 -1.80 -11.72 -8.52
CA GLU A 94 -1.91 -10.92 -9.73
C GLU A 94 -2.47 -9.54 -9.42
N LEU A 95 -1.83 -8.48 -9.92
CA LEU A 95 -2.23 -7.10 -9.67
C LEU A 95 -3.71 -6.84 -10.01
N ARG A 96 -4.28 -7.48 -11.04
CA ARG A 96 -5.70 -7.32 -11.40
C ARG A 96 -6.68 -7.74 -10.29
N HIS A 97 -6.23 -8.54 -9.32
CA HIS A 97 -7.04 -8.94 -8.17
C HIS A 97 -7.28 -7.81 -7.16
N LEU A 98 -6.68 -6.62 -7.35
CA LEU A 98 -7.04 -5.39 -6.64
C LEU A 98 -8.55 -5.14 -6.61
N ARG A 99 -9.25 -5.45 -7.71
CA ARG A 99 -10.71 -5.28 -7.84
C ARG A 99 -11.52 -5.99 -6.75
N TYR A 100 -10.96 -7.02 -6.12
CA TYR A 100 -11.67 -7.78 -5.08
C TYR A 100 -11.64 -7.11 -3.70
N TYR A 101 -10.74 -6.14 -3.49
CA TYR A 101 -10.57 -5.50 -2.19
C TYR A 101 -10.38 -3.98 -2.28
N GLU A 102 -10.51 -3.38 -3.47
CA GLU A 102 -10.28 -1.94 -3.70
C GLU A 102 -11.20 -1.03 -2.89
N ASN A 103 -12.39 -1.52 -2.52
CA ASN A 103 -13.37 -0.81 -1.73
C ASN A 103 -13.39 -1.26 -0.26
N ASP A 104 -12.49 -2.15 0.16
CA ASP A 104 -12.46 -2.63 1.53
C ASP A 104 -11.94 -1.53 2.48
N PRO A 105 -12.73 -1.11 3.49
CA PRO A 105 -12.36 0.00 4.37
C PRO A 105 -11.17 -0.32 5.28
N LEU A 106 -10.95 -1.59 5.64
CA LEU A 106 -9.82 -2.00 6.48
C LEU A 106 -8.52 -1.94 5.67
N VAL A 107 -8.52 -2.42 4.42
CA VAL A 107 -7.37 -2.31 3.51
C VAL A 107 -7.00 -0.85 3.26
N LEU A 108 -7.98 -0.02 2.91
CA LEU A 108 -7.80 1.41 2.67
C LEU A 108 -7.20 2.13 3.91
N ARG A 109 -7.74 1.86 5.10
CA ARG A 109 -7.21 2.38 6.37
C ARG A 109 -5.78 1.91 6.64
N LEU A 110 -5.51 0.63 6.41
CA LEU A 110 -4.20 0.04 6.64
C LEU A 110 -3.16 0.60 5.67
N LEU A 111 -3.57 1.00 4.47
CA LEU A 111 -2.72 1.74 3.52
C LEU A 111 -2.59 3.23 3.84
N GLY A 112 -3.55 3.80 4.57
CA GLY A 112 -3.68 5.25 4.75
C GLY A 112 -4.13 5.95 3.46
N LEU A 113 -4.88 5.24 2.63
CA LEU A 113 -5.41 5.70 1.35
C LEU A 113 -6.94 5.73 1.40
N ASN A 114 -7.56 6.67 0.69
CA ASN A 114 -9.01 6.67 0.51
C ASN A 114 -9.44 5.93 -0.78
N ARG A 115 -8.51 5.74 -1.71
CA ARG A 115 -8.71 5.01 -2.98
C ARG A 115 -7.43 4.27 -3.37
N LEU A 116 -7.58 3.09 -3.98
CA LEU A 116 -6.45 2.34 -4.51
C LEU A 116 -6.05 2.84 -5.91
N PRO A 117 -4.75 2.75 -6.26
CA PRO A 117 -4.31 2.96 -7.63
C PRO A 117 -4.77 1.82 -8.54
N ASP A 118 -5.00 2.12 -9.81
CA ASP A 118 -5.18 1.10 -10.84
C ASP A 118 -3.85 0.36 -11.14
N VAL A 119 -3.96 -0.80 -11.79
CA VAL A 119 -2.81 -1.63 -12.17
C VAL A 119 -1.79 -0.84 -12.99
N ALA A 120 -2.27 0.02 -13.91
CA ALA A 120 -1.41 0.86 -14.73
C ALA A 120 -0.62 1.88 -13.91
N THR A 121 -1.22 2.46 -12.86
CA THR A 121 -0.51 3.35 -11.94
C THR A 121 0.51 2.61 -11.12
N ILE A 122 0.20 1.42 -10.61
CA ILE A 122 1.18 0.59 -9.88
C ILE A 122 2.37 0.28 -10.77
N SER A 123 2.14 -0.22 -11.99
CA SER A 123 3.19 -0.52 -12.96
C SER A 123 4.07 0.70 -13.25
N ARG A 124 3.46 1.88 -13.50
CA ARG A 124 4.20 3.13 -13.70
C ARG A 124 5.03 3.54 -12.48
N GLN A 125 4.54 3.32 -11.26
CA GLN A 125 5.30 3.66 -10.05
C GLN A 125 6.46 2.70 -9.84
N LEU A 126 6.28 1.41 -10.12
CA LEU A 126 7.35 0.41 -10.04
C LEU A 126 8.45 0.70 -11.06
N ALA A 127 8.08 1.04 -12.30
CA ALA A 127 9.04 1.40 -13.35
C ALA A 127 9.86 2.67 -13.04
N ARG A 128 9.44 3.48 -12.08
CA ARG A 128 10.14 4.70 -11.64
C ARG A 128 11.08 4.47 -10.46
N MET A 129 11.08 3.29 -9.85
CA MET A 129 11.97 2.99 -8.74
C MET A 129 13.39 2.83 -9.27
N ASP A 130 14.32 3.58 -8.69
CA ASP A 130 15.74 3.56 -9.03
C ASP A 130 16.50 2.48 -8.23
N ASN A 131 17.75 2.23 -8.62
CA ASN A 131 18.61 1.26 -7.94
C ASN A 131 18.75 1.56 -6.44
N GLN A 132 18.86 2.84 -6.07
CA GLN A 132 18.94 3.25 -4.67
C GLN A 132 17.68 2.85 -3.88
N SER A 133 16.49 2.93 -4.50
CA SER A 133 15.25 2.45 -3.88
C SER A 133 15.33 0.95 -3.59
N VAL A 134 15.86 0.16 -4.52
CA VAL A 134 16.01 -1.29 -4.35
C VAL A 134 16.98 -1.61 -3.21
N GLU A 135 18.14 -0.96 -3.19
CA GLU A 135 19.12 -1.10 -2.11
C GLU A 135 18.53 -0.74 -0.74
N ASN A 136 17.81 0.38 -0.65
CA ASN A 136 17.18 0.81 0.59
C ASN A 136 16.11 -0.17 1.07
N LEU A 137 15.37 -0.82 0.16
CA LEU A 137 14.41 -1.87 0.50
C LEU A 137 15.09 -3.16 0.97
N GLN A 138 16.19 -3.56 0.33
CA GLN A 138 17.00 -4.71 0.78
C GLN A 138 17.58 -4.47 2.18
N GLN A 139 18.14 -3.28 2.42
CA GLN A 139 18.61 -2.89 3.75
C GLN A 139 17.49 -2.91 4.78
N LEU A 140 16.28 -2.44 4.42
CA LEU A 140 15.11 -2.53 5.29
C LEU A 140 14.74 -3.98 5.60
N GLN A 141 14.70 -4.87 4.60
CA GLN A 141 14.44 -6.30 4.81
C GLN A 141 15.44 -6.91 5.78
N HIS A 142 16.74 -6.66 5.57
CA HIS A 142 17.80 -7.16 6.45
C HIS A 142 17.64 -6.62 7.87
N ALA A 143 17.40 -5.32 8.00
CA ALA A 143 17.21 -4.68 9.30
C ALA A 143 16.00 -5.26 10.06
N LEU A 144 14.87 -5.52 9.40
CA LEU A 144 13.69 -6.13 10.04
C LEU A 144 14.02 -7.51 10.66
N VAL A 145 14.80 -8.33 9.96
CA VAL A 145 15.24 -9.64 10.46
C VAL A 145 16.23 -9.48 11.61
N LEU A 146 17.26 -8.65 11.43
CA LEU A 146 18.29 -8.41 12.45
C LEU A 146 17.74 -7.80 13.73
N ASP A 147 16.81 -6.85 13.62
CA ASP A 147 16.11 -6.24 14.76
C ASP A 147 15.39 -7.34 15.58
N ARG A 148 14.73 -8.27 14.88
CA ARG A 148 14.01 -9.37 15.53
C ARG A 148 14.95 -10.38 16.19
N LEU A 149 16.06 -10.74 15.54
CA LEU A 149 17.07 -11.62 16.11
C LEU A 149 17.69 -11.06 17.39
N LYS A 150 18.02 -9.76 17.39
CA LYS A 150 18.52 -9.06 18.59
C LYS A 150 17.51 -9.10 19.73
N LEU A 151 16.25 -8.77 19.43
CA LEU A 151 15.18 -8.78 20.44
C LEU A 151 14.96 -10.16 21.04
N LEU A 152 14.99 -11.22 20.22
CA LEU A 152 14.76 -12.59 20.69
C LEU A 152 15.94 -13.15 21.50
N SER A 153 17.14 -12.60 21.37
CA SER A 153 18.35 -13.03 22.11
C SER A 153 18.54 -14.56 22.08
N LEU A 154 18.39 -15.14 20.88
CA LEU A 154 18.42 -16.58 20.69
C LEU A 154 19.79 -17.15 21.07
N LYS A 155 19.81 -18.22 21.87
CA LYS A 155 21.05 -18.93 22.27
C LYS A 155 21.75 -19.62 21.10
N ARG A 156 21.04 -19.88 20.00
CA ARG A 156 21.52 -20.55 18.80
C ARG A 156 20.77 -20.00 17.59
N ILE A 157 21.50 -19.75 16.52
CA ILE A 157 20.96 -19.35 15.21
C ILE A 157 21.45 -20.38 14.20
N THR A 158 20.52 -20.96 13.43
CA THR A 158 20.83 -21.81 12.28
C THR A 158 20.66 -20.95 11.04
N ILE A 159 21.70 -20.89 10.20
CA ILE A 159 21.69 -20.16 8.94
C ILE A 159 21.78 -21.20 7.85
N ASP A 160 20.78 -21.25 6.98
CA ASP A 160 20.83 -22.05 5.77
C ASP A 160 21.49 -21.25 4.66
N PHE A 161 22.35 -21.90 3.87
CA PHE A 161 23.00 -21.30 2.72
C PHE A 161 22.56 -22.09 1.50
N ASP A 162 21.65 -21.51 0.71
CA ASP A 162 21.27 -22.07 -0.58
C ASP A 162 22.49 -22.06 -1.51
N GLY A 163 23.06 -23.24 -1.75
CA GLY A 163 24.11 -23.42 -2.76
C GLY A 163 23.50 -23.36 -4.15
N SER A 164 23.78 -22.28 -4.88
CA SER A 164 23.43 -22.18 -6.30
C SER A 164 24.41 -23.00 -7.15
N VAL A 165 23.86 -23.93 -7.94
CA VAL A 165 24.57 -24.79 -8.92
C VAL A 165 24.82 -24.03 -10.22
#